data_AF-R7S679-F1
#
_entry.id   AF-R7S679-F1
#
_cell.length_a   1.000
_cell.length_b   1.000
_cell.length_c   1.000
_cell.angle_alpha   90.00
_cell.angle_beta   90.00
_cell.angle_gamma   90.00
#
_symmetry.space_group_name_H-M   'P 1'
#
loop_
_entity.id
_entity.type
_entity.pdbx_description
1 polymer ?
#
loop_
_entity_poly.entity_id
_entity_poly.type
_entity_poly.pdbx_seq_one_letter_code
_entity_poly.pdbx_strand_id
1 'polypeptide(L)'
;VFPGAVHPEAPPDPERTAEAFLSTKKKYKPVARKVRPVLGSTPEQFRVERNITGDPLADMPELPTNPTDFVPTGRYTAERQEAFDKAHSEDFLWPEE
;
A
#
# COMPACT_ATOMS: atom_id res chain seq x y z
N VAL A 1 37.64 -35.33 -62.45
CA VAL A 1 37.09 -33.96 -62.36
C VAL A 1 35.95 -34.00 -61.35
N PHE A 2 36.16 -33.50 -60.13
CA PHE A 2 35.12 -33.44 -59.09
C PHE A 2 34.20 -32.23 -59.37
N PRO A 3 32.88 -32.41 -59.52
CA PRO A 3 31.99 -31.29 -59.77
C PRO A 3 31.58 -30.63 -58.45
N GLY A 4 31.74 -29.30 -58.41
CA GLY A 4 30.89 -28.42 -57.62
C GLY A 4 31.34 -28.20 -56.17
N ALA A 5 32.27 -27.26 -55.98
CA ALA A 5 32.43 -26.60 -54.69
C ALA A 5 31.09 -25.98 -54.28
N VAL A 6 30.51 -26.47 -53.18
CA VAL A 6 29.35 -25.84 -52.54
C VAL A 6 29.84 -24.52 -51.97
N HIS A 7 29.40 -23.41 -52.56
CA HIS A 7 29.62 -22.08 -52.02
C HIS A 7 29.11 -22.04 -50.57
N PRO A 8 29.85 -21.45 -49.62
CA PRO A 8 29.34 -21.29 -48.26
C PRO A 8 28.11 -20.37 -48.33
N GLU A 9 26.97 -20.89 -47.86
CA GLU A 9 25.73 -20.14 -47.69
C GLU A 9 26.03 -18.87 -46.89
N ALA A 10 25.75 -17.71 -47.50
CA ALA A 10 25.97 -16.42 -46.87
C ALA A 10 25.25 -16.38 -45.51
N PRO A 11 25.87 -15.83 -44.45
CA PRO A 11 25.28 -15.81 -43.12
C PRO A 11 23.90 -15.15 -43.19
N PRO A 12 22.89 -15.69 -42.48
CA PRO A 12 21.53 -15.20 -42.56
C PRO A 12 21.50 -13.73 -42.17
N ASP A 13 20.84 -12.93 -43.01
CA ASP A 13 20.73 -11.49 -42.85
C ASP A 13 20.21 -11.15 -41.43
N PRO A 14 20.96 -10.35 -40.64
CA PRO A 14 20.58 -10.00 -39.27
C PRO A 14 19.23 -9.27 -39.22
N GLU A 15 18.84 -8.55 -40.27
CA GLU A 15 17.56 -7.83 -40.32
C GLU A 15 16.41 -8.82 -40.45
N ARG A 16 16.53 -9.80 -41.36
CA ARG A 16 15.51 -10.84 -41.59
C ARG A 16 15.31 -11.75 -40.38
N THR A 17 16.39 -12.03 -39.65
CA THR A 17 16.31 -12.82 -38.41
C THR A 17 15.67 -12.01 -37.28
N ALA A 18 16.00 -10.73 -37.13
CA ALA A 18 15.37 -9.86 -36.14
C ALA A 18 13.87 -9.70 -36.37
N GLU A 19 13.42 -9.54 -37.62
CA GLU A 19 11.99 -9.47 -37.97
C GLU A 19 11.24 -10.77 -37.63
N ALA A 20 11.83 -11.93 -37.91
CA ALA A 20 11.27 -13.23 -37.53
C ALA A 20 11.21 -13.42 -36.01
N PHE A 21 12.19 -12.92 -35.26
CA PHE A 21 12.19 -12.95 -33.78
C PHE A 21 11.14 -12.01 -33.17
N LEU A 22 10.90 -10.85 -33.78
CA LEU A 22 9.85 -9.92 -33.35
C LEU A 22 8.45 -10.46 -33.66
N SER A 23 8.26 -11.09 -34.82
CA SER A 23 6.96 -11.66 -35.21
C SER A 23 6.54 -12.87 -34.37
N THR A 24 7.52 -13.61 -33.83
CA THR A 24 7.30 -14.80 -32.99
C THR A 24 7.18 -14.49 -31.48
N LYS A 25 7.43 -13.24 -31.06
CA LYS A 25 7.39 -12.83 -29.65
C LYS A 25 5.95 -12.76 -29.15
N LYS A 26 5.48 -13.87 -28.59
CA LYS A 26 4.17 -13.97 -27.91
C LYS A 26 4.07 -12.91 -26.82
N LYS A 27 3.04 -12.05 -26.87
CA LYS A 27 2.77 -11.04 -25.84
C LYS A 27 2.62 -11.72 -24.47
N TYR A 28 3.45 -11.32 -23.51
CA TYR A 28 3.41 -11.84 -22.14
C TYR A 28 2.02 -11.61 -21.51
N LYS A 29 1.44 -12.64 -20.89
CA LYS A 29 0.14 -12.51 -20.20
C LYS A 29 0.37 -11.80 -18.86
N PRO A 30 -0.22 -10.61 -18.64
CA PRO A 30 0.01 -9.87 -17.41
C PRO A 30 -0.65 -10.57 -16.22
N VAL A 31 0.15 -11.28 -15.42
CA VAL A 31 -0.30 -12.04 -14.23
C VAL A 31 -1.02 -11.13 -13.22
N ALA A 32 -0.57 -9.90 -13.07
CA ALA A 32 -1.19 -8.89 -12.20
C ALA A 32 -2.66 -8.59 -12.56
N ARG A 33 -3.07 -8.78 -13.82
CA ARG A 33 -4.46 -8.55 -14.27
C ARG A 33 -5.35 -9.79 -14.11
N LYS A 34 -4.84 -10.86 -13.50
CA LYS A 34 -5.57 -12.13 -13.33
C LYS A 34 -6.28 -12.24 -11.97
N VAL A 35 -6.30 -11.17 -11.17
CA VAL A 35 -7.09 -11.11 -9.94
C VAL A 35 -8.56 -10.97 -10.31
N ARG A 36 -9.39 -11.94 -9.92
CA ARG A 36 -10.84 -11.88 -10.06
C ARG A 36 -11.42 -11.64 -8.66
N PRO A 37 -11.93 -10.44 -8.35
CA PRO A 37 -12.56 -10.20 -7.05
C PRO A 37 -13.79 -11.09 -6.93
N VAL A 38 -14.03 -11.61 -5.73
CA VAL A 38 -15.28 -12.30 -5.41
C VAL A 38 -16.35 -11.21 -5.27
N LEU A 39 -17.17 -11.04 -6.29
CA LEU A 39 -18.26 -10.05 -6.33
C LEU A 39 -19.44 -10.40 -5.39
N GLY A 40 -19.33 -11.49 -4.63
CA GLY A 40 -20.38 -11.95 -3.74
C GLY A 40 -20.50 -11.07 -2.50
N SER A 41 -21.73 -10.91 -2.01
CA SER A 41 -21.98 -10.41 -0.66
C SER A 41 -21.32 -11.33 0.38
N THR A 42 -20.85 -10.77 1.49
CA THR A 42 -20.41 -11.58 2.65
C THR A 42 -21.53 -12.54 3.03
N PRO A 43 -21.27 -13.86 3.08
CA PRO A 43 -22.29 -14.84 3.44
C PRO A 43 -22.91 -14.50 4.80
N GLU A 44 -24.20 -14.80 4.96
CA GLU A 44 -24.95 -14.46 6.19
C GLU A 44 -24.27 -14.99 7.46
N GLN A 45 -23.70 -16.20 7.40
CA GLN A 45 -22.94 -16.81 8.50
C GLN A 45 -21.71 -16.00 8.97
N PHE A 46 -21.19 -15.10 8.14
CA PHE A 46 -20.04 -14.23 8.45
C PHE A 46 -20.46 -12.75 8.56
N ARG A 47 -21.77 -12.48 8.57
CA ARG A 47 -22.30 -11.12 8.69
C ARG A 47 -22.28 -10.70 10.15
N VAL A 48 -21.64 -9.56 10.43
CA VAL A 48 -21.63 -8.99 11.78
C VAL A 48 -22.97 -8.29 12.02
N GLU A 49 -23.83 -8.88 12.85
CA GLU A 49 -25.06 -8.25 13.31
C GLU A 49 -24.79 -7.35 14.53
N ARG A 50 -25.15 -6.07 14.44
CA ARG A 50 -25.05 -5.13 15.55
C ARG A 50 -26.40 -5.03 16.27
N ASN A 51 -26.55 -5.72 17.38
CA ASN A 51 -27.73 -5.65 18.26
C ASN A 51 -27.51 -4.62 19.37
N ILE A 52 -27.54 -3.34 19.04
CA ILE A 52 -27.42 -2.26 20.05
C ILE A 52 -28.78 -2.12 20.74
N THR A 53 -28.85 -2.47 22.02
CA THR A 53 -30.05 -2.34 22.86
C THR A 53 -29.80 -1.27 23.91
N GLY A 54 -30.65 -0.25 23.96
CA GLY A 54 -30.47 0.89 24.87
C GLY A 54 -29.43 1.91 24.36
N ASP A 55 -29.14 2.90 25.20
CA ASP A 55 -28.10 3.89 24.91
C ASP A 55 -26.72 3.33 25.35
N PRO A 56 -25.78 3.09 24.42
CA PRO A 56 -24.46 2.56 24.74
C PRO A 56 -23.60 3.50 25.59
N LEU A 57 -23.98 4.76 25.75
CA LEU A 57 -23.23 5.76 26.49
C LEU A 57 -23.83 6.07 27.88
N ALA A 58 -24.96 5.47 28.24
CA ALA A 58 -25.69 5.82 29.47
C ALA A 58 -24.86 5.68 30.75
N ASP A 59 -23.96 4.69 30.81
CA ASP A 59 -23.10 4.42 31.96
C ASP A 59 -21.67 4.98 31.79
N MET A 60 -21.41 5.75 30.73
CA MET A 60 -20.08 6.30 30.48
C MET A 60 -19.81 7.46 31.43
N PRO A 61 -18.68 7.46 32.17
CA PRO A 61 -18.32 8.61 32.99
C PRO A 61 -18.00 9.81 32.10
N GLU A 62 -18.44 11.00 32.53
CA GLU A 62 -18.08 12.24 31.87
C GLU A 62 -16.56 12.46 31.97
N LEU A 63 -15.91 12.62 30.81
CA LEU A 63 -14.49 12.92 30.75
C LEU A 63 -14.29 14.44 30.93
N PRO A 64 -13.22 14.85 31.63
CA PRO A 64 -12.86 16.26 31.67
C PRO A 64 -12.55 16.75 30.25
N THR A 65 -13.16 17.86 29.87
CA THR A 65 -12.99 18.45 28.52
C THR A 65 -11.59 19.02 28.33
N ASN A 66 -10.97 19.52 29.41
CA ASN A 66 -9.63 20.08 29.38
C ASN A 66 -8.62 19.10 29.99
N PRO A 67 -7.45 18.89 29.36
CA PRO A 67 -6.38 18.12 29.97
C PRO A 67 -5.90 18.79 31.26
N THR A 68 -5.35 17.98 32.17
CA THR A 68 -4.66 18.51 33.36
C THR A 68 -3.30 19.08 32.97
N ASP A 69 -2.79 20.04 33.75
CA ASP A 69 -1.46 20.58 33.57
C ASP A 69 -0.40 19.47 33.50
N PHE A 70 0.61 19.68 32.66
CA PHE A 70 1.67 18.71 32.47
C PHE A 70 2.45 18.45 33.77
N VAL A 71 2.59 17.17 34.12
CA VAL A 71 3.47 16.69 35.19
C VAL A 71 4.44 15.67 34.61
N PRO A 72 5.76 15.90 34.67
CA PRO A 72 6.74 14.98 34.12
C PRO A 72 6.66 13.63 34.84
N THR A 73 6.17 12.62 34.12
CA THR A 73 5.87 11.31 34.69
C THR A 73 6.57 10.20 33.90
N GLY A 74 7.41 9.42 34.59
CA GLY A 74 8.07 8.25 34.05
C GLY A 74 9.00 8.55 32.88
N ARG A 75 8.55 8.25 31.65
CA ARG A 75 9.35 8.36 30.42
C ARG A 75 9.24 9.72 29.73
N TYR A 76 8.29 10.56 30.14
CA TYR A 76 8.11 11.89 29.58
C TYR A 76 8.59 12.93 30.59
N THR A 77 9.79 13.45 30.34
CA THR A 77 10.50 14.40 31.19
C THR A 77 10.26 15.83 30.72
N ALA A 78 10.49 16.81 31.59
CA ALA A 78 10.38 18.23 31.24
C ALA A 78 11.25 18.60 30.02
N GLU A 79 12.49 18.10 29.95
CA GLU A 79 13.38 18.32 28.81
C GLU A 79 12.77 17.86 27.47
N ARG A 80 12.01 16.77 27.48
CA ARG A 80 11.33 16.26 26.28
C ARG A 80 10.14 17.11 25.90
N GLN A 81 9.40 17.61 26.89
CA GLN A 81 8.30 18.53 26.66
C GLN A 81 8.82 19.84 26.08
N GLU A 82 9.86 20.44 26.67
CA GLU A 82 10.43 21.69 26.16
C GLU A 82 10.98 21.54 24.73
N ALA A 83 11.65 20.41 24.44
CA ALA A 83 12.11 20.12 23.09
C ALA A 83 10.94 19.96 22.10
N PHE A 84 9.84 19.39 22.56
CA PHE A 84 8.63 19.19 21.79
C PHE A 84 7.91 20.53 21.52
N ASP A 85 7.72 21.37 22.53
CA ASP A 85 7.09 22.69 22.42
C ASP A 85 7.92 23.61 21.51
N LYS A 86 9.25 23.56 21.63
CA LYS A 86 10.15 24.29 20.73
C LYS A 86 10.04 23.83 19.27
N ALA A 87 9.82 22.54 19.04
CA ALA A 87 9.70 21.99 17.69
C ALA A 87 8.36 22.33 17.04
N HIS A 88 7.33 22.67 17.83
CA HIS A 88 5.99 22.92 17.32
C HIS A 88 5.37 24.22 17.88
N SER A 89 6.18 25.28 17.91
CA SER A 89 5.86 26.54 18.59
C SER A 89 4.69 27.35 18.00
N GLU A 90 4.24 27.05 16.78
CA GLU A 90 3.25 27.89 16.08
C GLU A 90 1.87 27.26 15.93
N ASP A 91 1.75 25.93 15.72
CA ASP A 91 0.49 25.32 15.28
C ASP A 91 0.17 23.95 15.90
N PHE A 92 0.80 23.55 17.00
CA PHE A 92 0.57 22.21 17.56
C PHE A 92 -0.75 22.07 18.32
N LEU A 93 -1.09 23.08 19.12
CA LEU A 93 -2.32 23.15 19.91
C LEU A 93 -2.99 24.51 19.70
N TRP A 94 -4.31 24.51 19.77
CA TRP A 94 -5.08 25.75 19.82
C TRP A 94 -5.02 26.36 21.23
N PRO A 95 -5.25 27.67 21.41
CA PRO A 95 -5.28 28.27 22.75
C PRO A 95 -6.35 27.68 23.69
N GLU A 96 -7.35 27.00 23.12
CA GLU A 96 -8.41 26.30 23.84
C GLU A 96 -8.06 24.83 24.17
N GLU A 97 -6.92 24.30 23.70
CA GLU A 97 -6.46 22.91 23.88
C GLU A 97 -5.16 22.79 24.70
#